data_AF-A0A2D0H9P4-F1
#
_entry.id   AF-A0A2D0H9P4-F1
#
_cell.length_a   1.000
_cell.length_b   1.000
_cell.length_c   1.000
_cell.angle_alpha   90.00
_cell.angle_beta   90.00
_cell.angle_gamma   90.00
#
_symmetry.space_group_name_H-M   'P 1'
#
loop_
_entity.id
_entity.type
_entity.pdbx_description
1 polymer ?
#
loop_
_entity_poly.entity_id
_entity_poly.type
_entity_poly.pdbx_seq_one_letter_code
_entity_poly.pdbx_strand_id
1 'polypeptide(L)'
;MQLGRWFDKPIGPHPKAMYQVAFLPNQFDQVVPWLMLNREGLDILVHPETGDAVADHMDHSLWLGKKLDLNIEFLRQVSSTLSN
;
A
#
# COMPACT_ATOMS: atom_id res chain seq x y z
N MET A 1 11.11 -3.45 9.91
CA MET A 1 10.13 -2.35 9.71
C MET A 1 10.86 -1.06 9.37
N GLN A 2 10.39 -0.36 8.36
CA GLN A 2 10.91 0.93 7.90
C GLN A 2 9.73 1.88 7.67
N LEU A 3 9.83 3.09 8.20
CA LEU A 3 8.86 4.17 7.95
C LEU A 3 9.31 4.97 6.73
N GLY A 4 8.41 5.13 5.77
CA GLY A 4 8.58 5.98 4.62
C GLY A 4 8.38 7.45 4.95
N ARG A 5 8.54 8.30 3.93
CA ARG A 5 8.27 9.73 4.05
C ARG A 5 6.77 9.98 4.22
N TRP A 6 6.44 11.03 4.96
CA TRP A 6 5.10 11.59 5.01
C TRP A 6 4.76 12.38 3.75
N PHE A 7 3.61 12.07 3.13
CA PHE A 7 3.09 12.78 1.97
C PHE A 7 1.76 13.44 2.31
N ASP A 8 1.74 14.77 2.39
CA ASP A 8 0.53 15.57 2.67
C ASP A 8 -0.45 15.66 1.49
N LYS A 9 -0.11 15.06 0.35
CA LYS A 9 -0.90 15.10 -0.89
C LYS A 9 -0.89 13.72 -1.55
N PRO A 10 -1.91 13.42 -2.40
CA PRO A 10 -1.90 12.21 -3.22
C PRO A 10 -0.60 12.07 -4.03
N ILE A 11 -0.06 10.86 -4.12
CA ILE A 11 1.16 10.56 -4.86
C ILE A 11 1.09 9.14 -5.45
N GLY A 12 1.52 8.99 -6.70
CA GLY A 12 1.53 7.71 -7.41
C GLY A 12 0.13 7.06 -7.44
N PRO A 13 -0.03 5.80 -7.00
CA PRO A 13 -1.33 5.13 -6.98
C PRO A 13 -2.24 5.61 -5.83
N HIS A 14 -1.72 6.39 -4.87
CA HIS A 14 -2.41 6.68 -3.62
C HIS A 14 -3.29 7.94 -3.75
N PRO A 15 -4.62 7.84 -3.53
CA PRO A 15 -5.57 8.92 -3.79
C PRO A 15 -5.68 9.96 -2.67
N LYS A 16 -5.01 9.75 -1.54
CA LYS A 16 -5.03 10.63 -0.35
C LYS A 16 -3.61 10.82 0.20
N ALA A 17 -3.45 11.78 1.12
CA ALA A 17 -2.26 11.90 1.94
C ALA A 17 -2.00 10.58 2.70
N MET A 18 -0.74 10.15 2.76
CA MET A 18 -0.35 8.87 3.35
C MET A 18 1.13 8.87 3.78
N TYR A 19 1.52 7.83 4.51
CA TYR A 19 2.92 7.41 4.67
C TYR A 19 3.01 5.88 4.52
N GLN A 20 4.17 5.38 4.12
CA GLN A 20 4.41 3.95 3.95
C GLN A 20 5.03 3.33 5.20
N VAL A 21 4.65 2.09 5.50
CA VAL A 21 5.35 1.23 6.46
C VAL A 21 5.74 -0.06 5.77
N ALA A 22 7.03 -0.26 5.52
CA ALA A 22 7.54 -1.51 4.96
C ALA A 22 7.97 -2.46 6.08
N PHE A 23 7.61 -3.73 5.98
CA PHE A 23 7.98 -4.74 6.98
C PHE A 23 8.18 -6.11 6.32
N LEU A 24 8.98 -6.96 6.96
CA LEU A 24 9.27 -8.30 6.44
C LEU A 24 8.07 -9.24 6.66
N PRO A 25 7.93 -10.33 5.87
CA PRO A 25 6.82 -11.27 6.01
C PRO A 25 6.65 -11.83 7.42
N ASN A 26 7.75 -12.06 8.15
CA ASN A 26 7.74 -12.55 9.53
C ASN A 26 7.22 -11.53 10.57
N GLN A 27 6.90 -10.30 10.16
CA GLN A 27 6.30 -9.27 11.00
C GLN A 27 4.79 -9.11 10.74
N PHE A 28 4.25 -9.77 9.70
CA PHE A 28 2.88 -9.59 9.25
C PHE A 28 1.86 -9.91 10.36
N ASP A 29 2.09 -11.00 11.09
CA ASP A 29 1.25 -11.49 12.19
C ASP A 29 1.30 -10.61 13.46
N GLN A 30 2.23 -9.67 13.54
CA GLN A 30 2.33 -8.70 14.62
C GLN A 30 1.75 -7.35 14.18
N VAL A 31 2.15 -6.86 13.01
CA VAL A 31 1.79 -5.53 12.52
C VAL A 31 0.32 -5.46 12.13
N VAL A 32 -0.17 -6.39 11.31
CA VAL A 32 -1.54 -6.31 10.77
C VAL A 32 -2.58 -6.46 11.89
N PRO A 33 -2.46 -7.44 12.83
CA PRO A 33 -3.39 -7.51 13.96
C PRO A 33 -3.34 -6.29 14.88
N TRP A 34 -2.18 -5.68 15.09
CA TRP A 34 -2.10 -4.44 15.86
C TRP A 34 -2.84 -3.30 15.16
N LEU A 35 -2.69 -3.14 13.85
CA LEU A 35 -3.43 -2.13 13.07
C LEU A 35 -4.93 -2.39 13.04
N MET A 36 -5.36 -3.66 13.02
CA MET A 36 -6.78 -4.01 13.11
C MET A 36 -7.44 -3.41 14.35
N LEU A 37 -6.71 -3.35 15.48
CA LEU A 37 -7.20 -2.82 16.76
C LEU A 37 -6.94 -1.31 16.93
N ASN A 38 -5.84 -0.79 16.38
CA ASN A 38 -5.31 0.54 16.72
C ASN A 38 -5.33 1.56 15.56
N ARG A 39 -5.94 1.25 14.41
CA ARG A 39 -6.01 2.20 13.27
C ARG A 39 -6.89 3.43 13.50
N GLU A 40 -7.63 3.50 14.61
CA GLU A 40 -8.44 4.67 14.99
C GLU A 40 -9.33 5.25 13.86
N GLY A 41 -9.91 4.37 13.05
CA GLY A 41 -10.79 4.75 11.94
C GLY A 41 -10.08 5.03 10.60
N LEU A 42 -8.75 5.02 10.54
CA LEU A 42 -7.98 5.21 9.30
C LEU A 42 -8.15 4.05 8.31
N ASP A 43 -8.21 4.36 7.02
CA ASP A 43 -8.22 3.38 5.94
C ASP A 43 -6.78 2.98 5.59
N ILE A 44 -6.44 1.69 5.67
CA ILE A 44 -5.07 1.19 5.46
C ILE A 44 -5.07 0.14 4.35
N LEU A 45 -4.30 0.42 3.30
CA LEU A 45 -3.91 -0.55 2.27
C LEU A 45 -2.72 -1.36 2.79
N VAL A 46 -2.80 -2.68 2.70
CA VAL A 46 -1.66 -3.59 2.91
C VAL A 46 -1.54 -4.45 1.65
N HIS A 47 -0.37 -4.51 1.05
CA HIS A 47 -0.09 -5.35 -0.11
C HIS A 47 1.26 -6.06 0.03
N PRO A 48 1.45 -7.22 -0.62
CA PRO A 48 2.75 -7.85 -0.72
C PRO A 48 3.65 -7.13 -1.74
N GLU A 49 4.92 -7.53 -1.81
CA GLU A 49 5.84 -7.14 -2.87
C GLU A 49 6.30 -8.41 -3.61
N THR A 50 5.55 -8.80 -4.65
CA THR A 50 5.81 -10.02 -5.44
C THR A 50 6.60 -9.76 -6.72
N GLY A 51 6.76 -8.49 -7.08
CA GLY A 51 7.39 -8.05 -8.33
C GLY A 51 6.39 -7.63 -9.41
N ASP A 52 5.10 -7.90 -9.21
CA ASP A 52 4.02 -7.35 -10.04
C ASP A 52 3.28 -6.24 -9.28
N ALA A 53 3.71 -5.00 -9.48
CA ALA A 53 3.16 -3.85 -8.77
C ALA A 53 1.65 -3.68 -8.98
N VAL A 54 1.12 -4.02 -10.17
CA VAL A 54 -0.32 -3.86 -10.46
C VAL A 54 -1.11 -4.91 -9.68
N ALA A 55 -0.71 -6.18 -9.79
CA ALA A 55 -1.37 -7.28 -9.06
C ALA A 55 -1.26 -7.10 -7.54
N ASP A 56 -0.10 -6.65 -7.05
CA ASP A 56 0.14 -6.41 -5.64
C ASP A 56 -0.85 -5.37 -5.08
N HIS A 57 -1.08 -4.26 -5.78
CA HIS A 57 -1.96 -3.19 -5.31
C HIS A 57 -3.46 -3.46 -5.56
N MET A 58 -3.79 -4.35 -6.51
CA MET A 58 -5.18 -4.68 -6.83
C MET A 58 -5.66 -5.97 -6.18
N ASP A 59 -5.04 -7.08 -6.59
CA ASP A 59 -5.57 -8.44 -6.44
C ASP A 59 -5.00 -9.12 -5.19
N HIS A 60 -3.74 -8.83 -4.85
CA HIS A 60 -3.07 -9.41 -3.69
C HIS A 60 -3.17 -8.53 -2.44
N SER A 61 -3.87 -7.40 -2.52
CA SER A 61 -4.00 -6.45 -1.41
C SER A 61 -5.14 -6.80 -0.46
N LEU A 62 -5.02 -6.31 0.78
CA LEU A 62 -6.11 -6.24 1.74
C LEU A 62 -6.30 -4.80 2.23
N TRP A 63 -7.49 -4.53 2.74
CA TRP A 63 -7.85 -3.24 3.31
C TRP A 63 -8.33 -3.39 4.75
N LEU A 64 -7.80 -2.55 5.62
CA LEU A 64 -8.36 -2.32 6.95
C LEU A 64 -9.15 -1.01 6.90
N GLY A 65 -10.47 -1.08 7.10
CA GLY A 65 -11.36 0.07 6.91
C GLY A 65 -12.00 0.07 5.52
N LYS A 66 -12.20 1.26 4.94
CA LYS A 66 -12.82 1.42 3.63
C LYS A 66 -11.78 1.33 2.53
N LYS A 67 -12.03 0.45 1.55
CA LYS A 67 -11.24 0.42 0.31
C LYS A 67 -11.38 1.74 -0.44
N LEU A 68 -10.25 2.32 -0.84
CA LEU A 68 -10.18 3.52 -1.66
C LEU A 68 -9.85 3.14 -3.11
N ASP A 69 -10.37 3.92 -4.06
CA ASP A 69 -10.05 3.74 -5.48
C ASP A 69 -8.64 4.26 -5.75
N LEU A 70 -7.71 3.34 -5.96
CA LEU A 70 -6.31 3.64 -6.28
C LEU A 70 -6.17 4.05 -7.75
N ASN A 71 -5.18 4.89 -8.04
CA ASN A 71 -4.80 5.22 -9.41
C ASN A 71 -3.90 4.11 -9.99
N ILE A 72 -4.52 2.99 -10.37
CA ILE A 72 -3.83 1.82 -10.93
C ILE A 72 -3.12 2.13 -12.24
N GLU A 73 -3.65 3.06 -13.03
CA GLU A 73 -3.07 3.43 -14.31
C GLU A 73 -1.66 4.01 -14.15
N PHE A 74 -1.39 4.73 -13.06
CA PHE A 74 -0.03 5.16 -12.71
C PHE A 74 0.94 3.99 -12.62
N LEU A 75 0.56 2.88 -11.97
CA LEU A 75 1.42 1.70 -11.82
C LEU A 75 1.72 1.04 -13.17
N ARG A 76 0.71 0.93 -14.03
CA ARG A 76 0.86 0.36 -15.38
C ARG A 76 1.87 1.14 -16.23
N GLN A 77 1.84 2.47 -16.14
CA GLN A 77 2.77 3.35 -16.86
C GLN A 77 4.21 3.23 -16.36
N VAL A 78 4.39 3.01 -15.06
CA VAL A 78 5.74 2.82 -14.48
C VAL A 78 6.31 1.47 -14.89
N SER A 79 5.52 0.40 -14.84
CA SER A 79 5.95 -0.94 -15.26
C SER A 79 6.36 -1.02 -16.73
N SER A 80 5.65 -0.31 -17.62
CA SER A 80 6.00 -0.24 -19.04
C SER A 80 7.28 0.56 -19.30
N THR A 81 7.52 1.62 -18.53
CA THR A 81 8.74 2.43 -18.65
C THR A 81 9.99 1.68 -18.21
N LEU A 82 9.89 0.78 -17.21
CA LEU A 82 11.02 -0.02 -16.71
C LEU A 82 11.36 -1.24 -17.59
N SER A 83 10.50 -1.56 -18.55
CA SER A 83 10.66 -2.71 -19.47
C SER A 83 11.26 -2.31 -20.83
N ASN A 84 11.52 -1.01 -21.05
CA ASN A 84 12.17 -0.44 -22.24
C ASN A 84 13.58 0.06 -21.89
#